data_AF-A0A7J9YQT8-F1
#
_entry.id   AF-A0A7J9YQT8-F1
#
_cell.length_a   1.000
_cell.length_b   1.000
_cell.length_c   1.000
_cell.angle_alpha   90.00
_cell.angle_beta   90.00
_cell.angle_gamma   90.00
#
_symmetry.space_group_name_H-M   'P 1'
#
loop_
_entity.id
_entity.type
_entity.pdbx_description
1 polymer ?
#
loop_
_entity_poly.entity_id
_entity_poly.type
_entity_poly.pdbx_seq_one_letter_code
_entity_poly.pdbx_strand_id
1 'polypeptide(L)'
;MVLALALTLALPLAVAAPGGQDGRYEGEGVGTGGGANAVTIKFRVADDGRKIKDWRVLMFVICINPILPVQYTKQPMPTMKVDDDGRFRKVHRFDEDGVRARIEVSGRLVGKRVKGGRLRYRVGACERADEGEPVRWKAKRVTRNR
;
A
#
# COMPACT_ATOMS: atom_id res chain seq x y z
N MET A 1 59.68 17.68 -34.98
CA MET A 1 59.17 16.38 -34.53
C MET A 1 58.57 16.59 -33.15
N VAL A 2 57.23 16.67 -33.04
CA VAL A 2 56.56 16.91 -31.75
C VAL A 2 55.68 15.70 -31.47
N LEU A 3 56.09 14.88 -30.50
CA LEU A 3 55.35 13.72 -30.03
C LEU A 3 54.31 14.21 -29.02
N ALA A 4 53.03 14.24 -29.41
CA ALA A 4 51.94 14.54 -28.50
C ALA A 4 51.51 13.24 -27.79
N LEU A 5 51.80 13.15 -26.50
CA LEU A 5 51.40 12.05 -25.62
C LEU A 5 49.91 12.23 -25.27
N ALA A 6 49.03 11.42 -25.85
CA ALA A 6 47.61 11.41 -25.52
C ALA A 6 47.39 10.62 -24.22
N LEU A 7 47.18 11.33 -23.11
CA LEU A 7 46.78 10.75 -21.83
C LEU A 7 45.29 10.36 -21.92
N THR A 8 44.99 9.09 -22.22
CA THR A 8 43.63 8.55 -22.11
C THR A 8 43.25 8.39 -20.64
N LEU A 9 42.54 9.37 -20.09
CA LEU A 9 41.85 9.27 -18.81
C LEU A 9 40.72 8.23 -18.93
N ALA A 10 41.00 6.99 -18.51
CA ALA A 10 39.99 5.98 -18.31
C ALA A 10 39.11 6.36 -17.11
N LEU A 11 38.01 7.08 -17.37
CA LEU A 11 36.97 7.31 -16.39
C LEU A 11 36.32 5.95 -16.06
N PRO A 12 36.31 5.51 -14.79
CA PRO A 12 35.51 4.35 -14.42
C PRO A 12 34.05 4.71 -14.65
N LEU A 13 33.43 4.06 -15.64
CA LEU A 13 31.98 4.03 -15.76
C LEU A 13 31.45 3.41 -14.47
N ALA A 14 30.96 4.25 -13.56
CA ALA A 14 30.22 3.79 -12.40
C ALA A 14 28.98 3.06 -12.94
N VAL A 15 29.07 1.73 -13.00
CA VAL A 15 27.94 0.86 -13.26
C VAL A 15 26.96 1.13 -12.12
N ALA A 16 25.89 1.86 -12.42
CA ALA A 16 24.79 2.06 -11.49
C ALA A 16 24.36 0.67 -11.01
N ALA A 17 24.51 0.40 -9.71
CA ALA A 17 24.11 -0.87 -9.14
C ALA A 17 22.66 -1.14 -9.58
N PRO A 18 22.34 -2.33 -10.10
CA PRO A 18 20.97 -2.65 -10.48
C PRO A 18 20.07 -2.35 -9.28
N GLY A 19 19.15 -1.40 -9.45
CA GLY A 19 18.25 -0.96 -8.38
C GLY A 19 17.63 -2.19 -7.72
N GLY A 20 17.62 -2.22 -6.39
CA GLY A 20 17.08 -3.35 -5.66
C GLY A 20 15.63 -3.60 -6.04
N GLN A 21 15.15 -4.83 -5.86
CA GLN A 21 13.77 -5.16 -6.18
C GLN A 21 12.82 -4.56 -5.13
N ASP A 22 11.73 -3.92 -5.59
CA ASP A 22 10.62 -3.47 -4.75
C ASP A 22 10.20 -4.58 -3.75
N GLY A 23 10.05 -4.21 -2.47
CA GLY A 23 9.59 -5.12 -1.43
C GLY A 23 8.10 -5.39 -1.57
N ARG A 24 7.69 -6.64 -1.75
CA ARG A 24 6.26 -7.03 -1.81
C ARG A 24 5.73 -7.35 -0.42
N TYR A 25 4.53 -6.89 -0.13
CA TYR A 25 3.89 -7.08 1.17
C TYR A 25 2.45 -7.54 1.01
N GLU A 26 2.06 -8.39 1.94
CA GLU A 26 0.67 -8.73 2.21
C GLU A 26 0.37 -8.39 3.66
N GLY A 27 -0.79 -7.81 3.91
CA GLY A 27 -1.26 -7.46 5.23
C GLY A 27 -2.68 -7.89 5.47
N GLU A 28 -2.99 -8.15 6.72
CA GLU A 28 -4.29 -8.62 7.16
C GLU A 28 -4.68 -7.87 8.43
N GLY A 29 -5.97 -7.56 8.55
CA GLY A 29 -6.54 -6.96 9.73
C GLY A 29 -7.96 -7.44 9.93
N VAL A 30 -8.39 -7.50 11.18
CA VAL A 30 -9.77 -7.79 11.55
C VAL A 30 -10.24 -6.64 12.41
N GLY A 31 -11.29 -5.94 11.97
CA GLY A 31 -11.90 -4.89 12.78
C GLY A 31 -12.65 -5.46 13.98
N THR A 32 -12.97 -4.59 14.91
CA THR A 32 -14.04 -4.80 15.89
C THR A 32 -15.33 -5.17 15.13
N GLY A 33 -15.97 -6.30 15.48
CA GLY A 33 -17.05 -6.93 14.71
C GLY A 33 -16.68 -8.24 13.98
N GLY A 34 -15.44 -8.72 14.11
CA GLY A 34 -15.04 -10.08 13.70
C GLY A 34 -14.82 -10.26 12.20
N GLY A 35 -14.97 -11.49 11.69
CA GLY A 35 -14.60 -11.87 10.32
C GLY A 35 -15.31 -11.09 9.21
N ALA A 36 -16.52 -10.58 9.46
CA ALA A 36 -17.26 -9.71 8.54
C ALA A 36 -16.61 -8.34 8.32
N ASN A 37 -15.60 -7.99 9.14
CA ASN A 37 -14.79 -6.78 9.04
C ASN A 37 -13.31 -7.10 8.75
N ALA A 38 -13.04 -8.27 8.15
CA ALA A 38 -11.70 -8.63 7.72
C ALA A 38 -11.26 -7.80 6.51
N VAL A 39 -9.98 -7.49 6.46
CA VAL A 39 -9.36 -6.81 5.32
C VAL A 39 -8.06 -7.50 4.95
N THR A 40 -7.85 -7.64 3.64
CA THR A 40 -6.58 -8.08 3.07
C THR A 40 -5.99 -6.96 2.25
N ILE A 41 -4.69 -6.73 2.40
CA ILE A 41 -3.98 -5.61 1.80
C ILE A 41 -2.79 -6.18 1.04
N LYS A 42 -2.61 -5.78 -0.22
CA LYS A 42 -1.41 -6.12 -1.00
C LYS A 42 -0.77 -4.85 -1.51
N PHE A 43 0.55 -4.73 -1.40
CA PHE A 43 1.27 -3.54 -1.86
C PHE A 43 2.75 -3.82 -2.10
N ARG A 44 3.43 -2.83 -2.67
CA ARG A 44 4.87 -2.82 -2.84
C ARG A 44 5.48 -1.59 -2.20
N VAL A 45 6.61 -1.77 -1.52
CA VAL A 45 7.49 -0.70 -1.07
C VAL A 45 8.56 -0.56 -2.14
N ALA A 46 8.72 0.63 -2.69
CA ALA A 46 9.81 0.92 -3.62
C ALA A 46 11.17 0.62 -2.97
N ASP A 47 12.16 0.21 -3.75
CA ASP A 47 13.48 -0.14 -3.19
C ASP A 47 14.18 0.98 -2.41
N ASP A 48 13.93 2.23 -2.82
CA ASP A 48 14.37 3.45 -2.13
C ASP A 48 13.63 3.70 -0.80
N GLY A 49 12.53 2.98 -0.54
CA GLY A 49 11.68 3.14 0.62
C GLY A 49 10.81 4.40 0.61
N ARG A 50 10.77 5.16 -0.50
CA ARG A 50 10.12 6.49 -0.59
C ARG A 50 8.69 6.44 -1.12
N LYS A 51 8.26 5.31 -1.67
CA LYS A 51 6.93 5.14 -2.26
C LYS A 51 6.31 3.80 -1.90
N ILE A 52 5.00 3.82 -1.69
CA ILE A 52 4.16 2.64 -1.62
C ILE A 52 3.32 2.56 -2.90
N LYS A 53 3.48 1.49 -3.66
CA LYS A 53 2.89 1.27 -4.99
C LYS A 53 1.96 0.04 -4.98
N ASP A 54 1.20 -0.11 -6.06
CA ASP A 54 0.32 -1.26 -6.34
C ASP A 54 -0.61 -1.62 -5.18
N TRP A 55 -0.99 -0.61 -4.39
CA TRP A 55 -1.76 -0.81 -3.18
C TRP A 55 -3.17 -1.26 -3.53
N ARG A 56 -3.58 -2.40 -2.99
CA ARG A 56 -4.91 -2.98 -3.15
C ARG A 56 -5.45 -3.38 -1.81
N VAL A 57 -6.67 -2.94 -1.52
CA VAL A 57 -7.42 -3.36 -0.34
C VAL A 57 -8.58 -4.23 -0.80
N LEU A 58 -8.67 -5.43 -0.24
CA LEU A 58 -9.84 -6.28 -0.30
C LEU A 58 -10.55 -6.16 1.05
N MET A 59 -11.81 -5.77 1.03
CA MET A 59 -12.61 -5.54 2.23
C MET A 59 -13.97 -6.21 2.12
N PHE A 60 -14.45 -6.70 3.26
CA PHE A 60 -15.85 -7.03 3.46
C PHE A 60 -16.57 -5.77 3.93
N VAL A 61 -17.71 -5.47 3.32
CA VAL A 61 -18.57 -4.35 3.71
C VAL A 61 -19.96 -4.88 4.05
N ILE A 62 -20.60 -4.30 5.06
CA ILE A 62 -21.98 -4.63 5.41
C ILE A 62 -22.87 -3.52 4.85
N CYS A 63 -23.81 -3.89 3.98
CA CYS A 63 -24.68 -2.96 3.29
C CYS A 63 -26.09 -2.98 3.90
N ILE A 64 -26.79 -1.84 3.90
CA ILE A 64 -28.20 -1.72 4.31
C ILE A 64 -29.16 -2.46 3.31
N ASN A 65 -28.62 -3.23 2.36
CA ASN A 65 -29.41 -3.98 1.39
C ASN A 65 -29.95 -5.29 2.01
N PRO A 66 -31.28 -5.54 1.98
CA PRO A 66 -31.88 -6.72 2.59
C PRO A 66 -31.58 -8.05 1.86
N ILE A 67 -31.07 -8.02 0.63
CA ILE A 67 -30.82 -9.22 -0.20
C ILE A 67 -29.36 -9.70 -0.07
N LEU A 68 -28.40 -8.77 -0.01
CA LEU A 68 -26.97 -9.08 0.12
C LEU A 68 -26.37 -8.20 1.22
N PRO A 69 -26.48 -8.63 2.49
CA PRO A 69 -26.02 -7.83 3.61
C PRO A 69 -24.50 -7.71 3.66
N VAL A 70 -23.75 -8.62 3.04
CA VAL A 70 -22.29 -8.61 3.00
C VAL A 70 -21.79 -8.63 1.56
N GLN A 71 -20.90 -7.71 1.21
CA GLN A 71 -20.28 -7.63 -0.11
C GLN A 71 -18.75 -7.59 0.01
N TYR A 72 -18.08 -8.18 -0.99
CA TYR A 72 -16.63 -8.10 -1.14
C TYR A 72 -16.27 -6.98 -2.10
N THR A 73 -15.51 -6.00 -1.64
CA THR A 73 -15.03 -4.89 -2.46
C THR A 73 -13.52 -4.93 -2.58
N LYS A 74 -13.02 -4.85 -3.81
CA LYS A 74 -11.59 -4.76 -4.11
C LYS A 74 -11.28 -3.36 -4.64
N GLN A 75 -10.54 -2.58 -3.88
CA GLN A 75 -10.19 -1.22 -4.25
C GLN A 75 -8.69 -1.05 -4.52
N PRO A 76 -8.28 -0.68 -5.76
CA PRO A 76 -6.95 -0.17 -6.01
C PRO A 76 -6.82 1.25 -5.42
N MET A 77 -5.65 1.55 -4.85
CA MET A 77 -5.33 2.87 -4.32
C MET A 77 -4.18 3.50 -5.13
N PRO A 78 -4.17 4.83 -5.28
CA PRO A 78 -3.05 5.53 -5.91
C PRO A 78 -1.75 5.35 -5.12
N THR A 79 -0.62 5.52 -5.81
CA THR A 79 0.71 5.50 -5.18
C THR A 79 0.79 6.51 -4.03
N MET A 80 1.37 6.10 -2.91
CA MET A 80 1.55 6.92 -1.73
C MET A 80 3.02 7.26 -1.54
N LYS A 81 3.31 8.49 -1.10
CA LYS A 81 4.64 8.88 -0.67
C LYS A 81 4.87 8.43 0.76
N VAL A 82 6.12 8.11 1.07
CA VAL A 82 6.62 7.88 2.42
C VAL A 82 7.36 9.16 2.84
N ASP A 83 6.99 9.69 3.99
CA ASP A 83 7.59 10.86 4.62
C ASP A 83 9.00 10.54 5.13
N ASP A 84 9.79 11.56 5.43
CA ASP A 84 11.18 11.40 5.88
C ASP A 84 11.30 10.62 7.20
N ASP A 85 10.27 10.67 8.06
CA ASP A 85 10.21 9.92 9.32
C ASP A 85 9.70 8.47 9.16
N GLY A 86 9.50 8.05 7.91
CA GLY A 86 9.03 6.73 7.51
C GLY A 86 7.52 6.56 7.54
N ARG A 87 6.73 7.58 7.88
CA ARG A 87 5.27 7.48 7.88
C ARG A 87 4.72 7.53 6.46
N PHE A 88 3.56 6.92 6.27
CA PHE A 88 2.78 7.11 5.06
C PHE A 88 1.31 7.20 5.42
N ARG A 89 0.58 8.04 4.69
CA ARG A 89 -0.87 8.20 4.80
C ARG A 89 -1.45 8.59 3.45
N LYS A 90 -2.61 8.02 3.12
CA LYS A 90 -3.40 8.47 1.98
C LYS A 90 -4.87 8.33 2.29
N VAL A 91 -5.62 9.37 1.93
CA VAL A 91 -7.07 9.33 1.81
C VAL A 91 -7.37 9.28 0.33
N HIS A 92 -8.10 8.26 -0.11
CA HIS A 92 -8.62 8.14 -1.45
C HIS A 92 -10.14 8.23 -1.38
N ARG A 93 -10.70 9.08 -2.23
CA ARG A 93 -12.14 9.18 -2.45
C ARG A 93 -12.39 8.84 -3.89
N PHE A 94 -13.43 8.06 -4.15
CA PHE A 94 -13.90 7.75 -5.49
C PHE A 94 -15.43 7.74 -5.47
N ASP A 95 -15.99 8.06 -6.63
CA ASP A 95 -17.42 8.01 -6.92
C ASP A 95 -17.52 7.22 -8.23
N GLU A 96 -17.99 5.98 -8.13
CA GLU A 96 -18.09 5.05 -9.25
C GLU A 96 -19.47 4.43 -9.21
N ASP A 97 -20.21 4.51 -10.32
CA ASP A 97 -21.58 4.02 -10.45
C ASP A 97 -22.53 4.53 -9.35
N GLY A 98 -22.34 5.78 -8.90
CA GLY A 98 -23.13 6.40 -7.82
C GLY A 98 -22.77 5.94 -6.41
N VAL A 99 -21.75 5.08 -6.27
CA VAL A 99 -21.21 4.63 -4.99
C VAL A 99 -20.05 5.53 -4.58
N ARG A 100 -20.30 6.40 -3.59
CA ARG A 100 -19.25 7.23 -2.99
C ARG A 100 -18.49 6.45 -1.93
N ALA A 101 -17.20 6.32 -2.11
CA ALA A 101 -16.34 5.66 -1.15
C ALA A 101 -15.19 6.56 -0.69
N ARG A 102 -14.79 6.34 0.56
CA ARG A 102 -13.63 6.97 1.18
C ARG A 102 -12.82 5.90 1.86
N ILE A 103 -11.56 5.74 1.47
CA ILE A 103 -10.60 4.85 2.11
C ILE A 103 -9.43 5.68 2.61
N GLU A 104 -9.13 5.55 3.89
CA GLU A 104 -7.97 6.14 4.52
C GLU A 104 -7.06 5.03 5.03
N VAL A 105 -5.83 5.04 4.56
CA VAL A 105 -4.79 4.13 5.02
C VAL A 105 -3.62 4.91 5.59
N SER A 106 -3.04 4.39 6.66
CA SER A 106 -1.78 4.88 7.20
C SER A 106 -0.93 3.75 7.77
N GLY A 107 0.37 4.00 7.89
CA GLY A 107 1.31 3.10 8.53
C GLY A 107 2.68 3.76 8.65
N ARG A 108 3.69 2.95 8.97
CA ARG A 108 5.07 3.41 9.12
C ARG A 108 6.06 2.34 8.67
N LEU A 109 7.12 2.77 7.99
CA LEU A 109 8.31 1.98 7.74
C LEU A 109 9.23 2.00 8.98
N VAL A 110 9.74 0.82 9.34
CA VAL A 110 10.83 0.66 10.29
C VAL A 110 12.01 0.10 9.50
N GLY A 111 13.01 0.95 9.23
CA GLY A 111 13.99 0.69 8.17
C GLY A 111 13.30 0.61 6.81
N LYS A 112 13.54 -0.46 6.04
CA LYS A 112 12.87 -0.70 4.75
C LYS A 112 11.61 -1.59 4.86
N ARG A 113 11.03 -1.77 6.06
CA ARG A 113 9.93 -2.73 6.28
C ARG A 113 8.67 -2.08 6.84
N VAL A 114 7.52 -2.46 6.31
CA VAL A 114 6.20 -2.14 6.88
C VAL A 114 5.76 -3.30 7.77
N LYS A 115 5.49 -3.03 9.05
CA LYS A 115 4.98 -4.04 10.01
C LYS A 115 3.46 -4.04 10.13
N GLY A 116 2.80 -2.95 9.74
CA GLY A 116 1.37 -2.79 9.92
C GLY A 116 0.93 -1.33 9.78
N GLY A 117 -0.33 -1.08 10.10
CA GLY A 117 -0.93 0.24 10.02
C GLY A 117 -2.39 0.28 10.43
N ARG A 118 -3.08 1.30 9.95
CA ARG A 118 -4.51 1.55 10.19
C ARG A 118 -5.25 1.73 8.88
N LEU A 119 -6.47 1.25 8.82
CA LEU A 119 -7.38 1.42 7.69
C LEU A 119 -8.75 1.90 8.21
N ARG A 120 -9.26 3.00 7.66
CA ARG A 120 -10.65 3.45 7.81
C ARG A 120 -11.29 3.44 6.44
N TYR A 121 -12.54 3.01 6.33
CA TYR A 121 -13.26 3.10 5.07
C TYR A 121 -14.76 3.32 5.28
N ARG A 122 -15.40 3.91 4.27
CA ARG A 122 -16.85 4.02 4.08
C ARG A 122 -17.14 3.80 2.59
N VAL A 123 -18.16 3.02 2.23
CA VAL A 123 -18.45 2.65 0.84
C VAL A 123 -19.96 2.76 0.58
N GLY A 124 -20.39 3.87 -0.03
CA GLY A 124 -21.81 4.13 -0.30
C GLY A 124 -22.66 4.08 0.97
N ALA A 125 -23.78 3.35 0.90
CA ALA A 125 -24.62 3.00 2.03
C ALA A 125 -24.14 1.75 2.81
N CYS A 126 -22.94 1.26 2.48
CA CYS A 126 -22.29 0.17 3.19
C CYS A 126 -21.28 0.74 4.19
N GLU A 127 -21.43 0.31 5.42
CA GLU A 127 -20.56 0.73 6.52
C GLU A 127 -19.78 -0.48 7.04
N ARG A 128 -18.74 -0.18 7.83
CA ARG A 128 -18.18 -1.18 8.74
C ARG A 128 -19.20 -1.44 9.84
N ALA A 129 -19.28 -2.68 10.31
CA ALA A 129 -20.12 -3.01 11.46
C ALA A 129 -19.73 -2.24 12.74
N ASP A 130 -18.52 -1.67 12.79
CA ASP A 130 -18.06 -0.74 13.82
C ASP A 130 -17.35 0.45 13.15
N GLU A 131 -18.07 1.57 13.03
CA GLU A 131 -17.61 2.82 12.42
C GLU A 131 -16.55 3.57 13.25
N GLY A 132 -16.45 3.30 14.56
CA GLY A 132 -15.64 4.11 15.47
C GLY A 132 -14.13 3.87 15.32
N GLU A 133 -13.73 2.60 15.24
CA GLU A 133 -12.33 2.21 15.31
C GLU A 133 -11.71 1.85 13.93
N PRO A 134 -10.50 2.36 13.63
CA PRO A 134 -9.76 1.94 12.44
C PRO A 134 -9.33 0.49 12.56
N VAL A 135 -9.44 -0.27 11.47
CA VAL A 135 -8.87 -1.63 11.41
C VAL A 135 -7.36 -1.53 11.55
N ARG A 136 -6.84 -2.17 12.60
CA ARG A 136 -5.40 -2.39 12.73
C ARG A 136 -5.05 -3.60 11.88
N TRP A 137 -4.08 -3.42 10.98
CA TRP A 137 -3.58 -4.50 10.14
C TRP A 137 -2.10 -4.72 10.37
N LYS A 138 -1.66 -5.96 10.21
CA LYS A 138 -0.25 -6.38 10.27
C LYS A 138 0.20 -6.79 8.89
N ALA A 139 1.41 -6.42 8.50
CA ALA A 139 1.97 -6.80 7.21
C ALA A 139 3.20 -7.71 7.35
N LYS A 140 3.34 -8.60 6.38
CA LYS A 140 4.48 -9.48 6.19
C LYS A 140 5.05 -9.23 4.80
N ARG A 141 6.38 -9.20 4.70
CA ARG A 141 7.06 -9.18 3.40
C ARG A 141 6.91 -10.58 2.80
N VAL A 142 6.50 -10.66 1.54
CA VAL A 142 6.33 -11.93 0.82
C VAL A 142 7.37 -12.05 -0.28
N THR A 143 8.00 -13.21 -0.38
CA THR A 143 8.74 -13.64 -1.58
C THR A 143 7.75 -14.28 -2.54
N ARG A 144 7.94 -14.05 -3.84
CA ARG A 144 7.02 -14.53 -4.90
C ARG A 144 6.80 -16.05 -4.72
N ASN A 145 5.59 -16.47 -4.35
CA ASN A 145 5.16 -17.83 -4.71
C ASN A 145 4.88 -17.79 -6.22
N ARG A 146 5.53 -18.71 -6.94
CA ARG A 146 5.27 -18.97 -8.36
C ARG A 146 3.81 -19.35 -8.55
#